data_AF-A0A9E1X6J0-F1
#
_entry.id   AF-A0A9E1X6J0-F1
#
_cell.length_a   1.000
_cell.length_b   1.000
_cell.length_c   1.000
_cell.angle_alpha   90.00
_cell.angle_beta   90.00
_cell.angle_gamma   90.00
#
_symmetry.space_group_name_H-M   'P 1'
#
loop_
_entity.id
_entity.type
_entity.pdbx_description
1 polymer ?
#
loop_
_entity_poly.entity_id
_entity_poly.type
_entity_poly.pdbx_seq_one_letter_code
_entity_poly.pdbx_strand_id
1 'polypeptide(L)'
;MLTPQLVVTLISPETGRPRPTTLDVLPEPVTATEAGLMVGSPVPEDKRVHHGNWTAWPNTRWSFTHMDELRASARVAAGGPAGDLLPDANASSGQEDADDEAGLVDLDGLTVDDGGGSSWTLDEMLHHTCTNGFLVLHRGQVVAERYFNGMDRSTRHIMFSMTKTVTGVLAMAAVESGAMAMDDLLTVHVPELANTAYAP
;
A
#
# COMPACT_ATOMS: atom_id res chain seq x y z
N MET A 1 -17.72 30.93 19.87
CA MET A 1 -16.56 30.22 19.29
C MET A 1 -17.10 28.92 18.72
N LEU A 2 -16.77 28.57 17.47
CA LEU A 2 -17.15 27.28 16.89
C LEU A 2 -16.12 26.25 17.35
N THR A 3 -16.57 25.17 17.97
CA THR A 3 -15.69 24.01 18.26
C THR A 3 -15.37 23.35 16.92
N PRO A 4 -14.09 23.15 16.56
CA PRO A 4 -13.74 22.46 15.34
C PRO A 4 -14.33 21.05 15.35
N GLN A 5 -14.94 20.65 14.24
CA GLN A 5 -15.49 19.30 14.04
C GLN A 5 -14.54 18.49 13.17
N LEU A 6 -14.28 17.24 13.55
CA LEU A 6 -13.57 16.28 12.70
C LEU A 6 -14.53 15.81 11.61
N VAL A 7 -14.25 16.22 10.37
CA VAL A 7 -15.02 15.79 9.19
C VAL A 7 -14.11 14.96 8.30
N VAL A 8 -14.48 13.70 8.08
CA VAL A 8 -13.73 12.75 7.26
C VAL A 8 -14.56 12.31 6.06
N THR A 9 -13.91 11.83 5.01
CA THR A 9 -14.60 11.19 3.89
C THR A 9 -14.66 9.69 4.15
N LEU A 10 -15.85 9.16 4.42
CA LEU A 10 -16.08 7.73 4.54
C LEU A 10 -16.78 7.19 3.29
N ILE A 11 -16.40 5.99 2.86
CA ILE A 11 -17.12 5.26 1.82
C ILE A 11 -18.23 4.46 2.49
N SER A 12 -19.48 4.66 2.06
CA SER A 12 -20.62 3.86 2.53
C SER A 12 -20.44 2.40 2.09
N PRO A 13 -20.48 1.41 2.99
CA PRO A 13 -20.34 0.01 2.62
C PRO A 13 -21.55 -0.49 1.80
N GLU A 14 -22.72 0.12 1.95
CA GLU A 14 -23.92 -0.23 1.17
C GLU A 14 -23.85 0.29 -0.27
N THR A 15 -23.35 1.52 -0.46
CA THR A 15 -23.46 2.23 -1.75
C THR A 15 -22.13 2.41 -2.48
N GLY A 16 -21.00 2.19 -1.81
CA GLY A 16 -19.66 2.45 -2.33
C GLY A 16 -19.34 3.93 -2.57
N ARG A 17 -20.21 4.85 -2.11
CA ARG A 17 -20.08 6.29 -2.37
C ARG A 17 -19.37 7.01 -1.21
N PRO A 18 -18.44 7.94 -1.49
CA PRO A 18 -17.86 8.81 -0.48
C PRO A 18 -18.90 9.78 0.08
N ARG A 19 -18.86 9.99 1.39
CA ARG A 19 -19.68 10.98 2.09
C ARG A 19 -18.85 11.69 3.16
N PRO A 20 -18.93 13.04 3.23
CA PRO A 20 -18.46 13.77 4.40
C PRO A 20 -19.23 13.26 5.63
N THR A 21 -18.49 12.82 6.63
CA THR A 21 -19.04 12.29 7.88
C THR A 21 -18.36 12.98 9.04
N THR A 22 -19.16 13.58 9.92
CA THR A 22 -18.67 14.15 11.17
C THR A 22 -18.47 13.02 12.17
N LEU A 23 -17.28 12.98 12.78
CA LEU A 23 -16.94 12.06 13.85
C LEU A 23 -16.49 12.85 15.07
N ASP A 24 -16.66 12.28 16.26
CA ASP A 24 -16.07 12.84 17.48
C ASP A 24 -14.57 12.52 17.53
N VAL A 25 -14.21 11.28 17.16
CA VAL A 25 -12.84 10.77 17.06
C VAL A 25 -12.74 9.79 15.89
N LEU A 26 -11.53 9.57 15.37
CA LEU A 26 -11.30 8.49 14.40
C LEU A 26 -11.56 7.12 15.06
N PRO A 27 -12.09 6.14 14.31
CA PRO A 27 -12.21 4.78 14.83
C PRO A 27 -10.83 4.19 15.10
N GLU A 28 -10.72 3.39 16.16
CA GLU A 28 -9.49 2.66 16.45
C GLU A 28 -9.13 1.71 15.30
N PRO A 29 -7.82 1.60 14.95
CA PRO A 29 -7.35 0.63 13.99
C PRO A 29 -7.76 -0.81 14.39
N VAL A 30 -8.26 -1.57 13.42
CA VAL A 30 -8.59 -2.99 13.59
C VAL A 30 -7.95 -3.81 12.48
N THR A 31 -7.64 -5.07 12.76
CA THR A 31 -7.29 -6.05 11.73
C THR A 31 -8.56 -6.60 11.04
N ALA A 32 -8.38 -7.21 9.86
CA ALA A 32 -9.47 -7.89 9.15
C ALA A 32 -10.10 -8.99 10.02
N THR A 33 -9.26 -9.74 10.76
CA THR A 33 -9.67 -10.79 11.68
C THR A 33 -10.48 -10.25 12.85
N GLU A 34 -10.01 -9.20 13.52
CA GLU A 34 -10.75 -8.55 14.63
C GLU A 34 -12.09 -7.97 14.16
N ALA A 35 -12.13 -7.42 12.94
CA ALA A 35 -13.36 -6.93 12.32
C ALA A 35 -14.31 -8.07 11.88
N GLY A 36 -13.84 -9.33 11.86
CA GLY A 36 -14.59 -10.50 11.44
C GLY A 36 -14.87 -10.55 9.94
N LEU A 37 -14.06 -9.87 9.12
CA LEU A 37 -14.28 -9.76 7.68
C LEU A 37 -14.01 -11.08 6.97
N MET A 38 -14.92 -11.47 6.06
CA MET A 38 -14.77 -12.68 5.24
C MET A 38 -14.60 -13.99 6.02
N VAL A 39 -15.07 -14.04 7.27
CA VAL A 39 -15.05 -15.24 8.12
C VAL A 39 -16.39 -15.98 8.06
N GLY A 40 -16.33 -17.32 7.98
CA GLY A 40 -17.49 -18.22 8.02
C GLY A 40 -17.99 -18.69 6.64
N SER A 41 -18.92 -19.65 6.65
CA SER A 41 -19.54 -20.19 5.42
C SER A 41 -21.03 -20.49 5.63
N PRO A 42 -21.95 -19.69 5.04
CA PRO A 42 -21.66 -18.45 4.31
C PRO A 42 -21.15 -17.35 5.25
N VAL A 43 -20.33 -16.44 4.72
CA VAL A 43 -19.92 -15.22 5.44
C VAL A 43 -21.18 -14.41 5.80
N PRO A 44 -21.33 -13.88 7.02
CA PRO A 44 -22.42 -12.96 7.37
C PRO A 44 -22.49 -11.75 6.43
N GLU A 45 -23.69 -11.28 6.08
CA GLU A 45 -23.88 -10.25 5.06
C GLU A 45 -23.13 -8.93 5.39
N ASP A 46 -23.16 -8.52 6.65
CA ASP A 46 -22.47 -7.34 7.18
C ASP A 46 -20.94 -7.48 7.25
N LYS A 47 -20.42 -8.69 7.04
CA LYS A 47 -18.99 -9.03 7.05
C LYS A 47 -18.43 -9.37 5.67
N ARG A 48 -19.25 -9.32 4.63
CA ARG A 48 -18.83 -9.59 3.25
C ARG A 48 -18.18 -8.38 2.63
N VAL A 49 -16.97 -8.59 2.14
CA VAL A 49 -16.27 -7.65 1.28
C VAL A 49 -16.49 -8.04 -0.17
N HIS A 50 -16.88 -7.08 -1.00
CA HIS A 50 -17.16 -7.29 -2.43
C HIS A 50 -16.80 -6.05 -3.24
N HIS A 51 -16.90 -6.16 -4.57
CA HIS A 51 -16.54 -5.12 -5.53
C HIS A 51 -17.13 -3.72 -5.22
N GLY A 52 -18.31 -3.64 -4.61
CA GLY A 52 -18.99 -2.38 -4.32
C GLY A 52 -18.52 -1.68 -3.05
N ASN A 53 -17.96 -2.41 -2.09
CA ASN A 53 -17.71 -1.91 -0.73
C ASN A 53 -16.25 -2.05 -0.27
N TRP A 54 -15.36 -2.52 -1.14
CA TRP A 54 -13.97 -2.83 -0.80
C TRP A 54 -13.17 -1.65 -0.21
N THR A 55 -13.46 -0.41 -0.61
CA THR A 55 -12.83 0.80 -0.06
C THR A 55 -13.51 1.36 1.19
N ALA A 56 -14.60 0.75 1.67
CA ALA A 56 -15.25 1.15 2.90
C ALA A 56 -14.45 0.76 4.13
N TRP A 57 -14.53 1.55 5.20
CA TRP A 57 -14.05 1.14 6.50
C TRP A 57 -15.06 0.18 7.15
N PRO A 58 -14.64 -0.95 7.78
CA PRO A 58 -13.28 -1.47 7.89
C PRO A 58 -12.87 -2.42 6.75
N ASN A 59 -13.67 -2.59 5.69
CA ASN A 59 -13.41 -3.51 4.57
C ASN A 59 -12.04 -3.34 3.90
N THR A 60 -11.44 -2.15 3.93
CA THR A 60 -10.06 -1.88 3.47
C THR A 60 -9.03 -2.76 4.16
N ARG A 61 -9.28 -3.18 5.40
CA ARG A 61 -8.37 -4.05 6.17
C ARG A 61 -8.24 -5.44 5.55
N TRP A 62 -9.29 -5.95 4.89
CA TRP A 62 -9.22 -7.21 4.14
C TRP A 62 -8.92 -6.99 2.66
N SER A 63 -9.63 -6.07 2.01
CA SER A 63 -9.60 -5.96 0.54
C SER A 63 -8.23 -5.64 -0.04
N PHE A 64 -7.41 -4.85 0.65
CA PHE A 64 -6.14 -4.38 0.10
C PHE A 64 -5.12 -5.50 -0.10
N THR A 65 -5.29 -6.65 0.55
CA THR A 65 -4.46 -7.85 0.37
C THR A 65 -5.12 -8.95 -0.46
N HIS A 66 -6.36 -8.74 -0.91
CA HIS A 66 -7.18 -9.73 -1.63
C HIS A 66 -7.77 -9.16 -2.93
N MET A 67 -7.07 -8.20 -3.55
CA MET A 67 -7.59 -7.50 -4.74
C MET A 67 -7.80 -8.42 -5.94
N ASP A 68 -7.05 -9.52 -6.04
CA ASP A 68 -7.19 -10.56 -7.05
C ASP A 68 -8.42 -11.45 -6.86
N GLU A 69 -9.00 -11.46 -5.67
CA GLU A 69 -10.32 -12.07 -5.42
C GLU A 69 -11.48 -11.11 -5.77
N LEU A 70 -11.22 -9.80 -5.74
CA LEU A 70 -12.22 -8.76 -5.97
C LEU A 70 -12.26 -8.22 -7.40
N ARG A 71 -11.18 -8.37 -8.16
CA ARG A 71 -10.98 -7.79 -9.50
C ARG A 71 -10.36 -8.80 -10.44
N ALA A 72 -10.78 -8.74 -11.70
CA ALA A 72 -10.06 -9.42 -12.77
C ALA A 72 -8.59 -9.01 -12.73
N SER A 73 -7.72 -9.99 -12.49
CA SER A 73 -6.31 -9.78 -12.21
C SER A 73 -5.47 -10.78 -13.01
N ALA A 74 -4.31 -10.32 -13.46
CA ALA A 74 -3.30 -11.15 -14.10
C ALA A 74 -2.03 -11.14 -13.26
N ARG A 75 -1.38 -12.29 -13.13
CA ARG A 75 -0.13 -12.40 -12.37
C ARG A 75 1.04 -11.90 -13.22
N VAL A 76 1.76 -10.90 -12.72
CA VAL A 76 3.09 -10.53 -13.21
C VAL A 76 4.11 -11.36 -12.44
N ALA A 77 4.74 -12.32 -13.11
CA ALA A 77 5.71 -13.21 -12.46
C ALA A 77 7.06 -12.49 -12.26
N ALA A 78 7.69 -12.70 -11.10
CA ALA A 78 9.11 -12.39 -10.93
C ALA A 78 9.90 -13.41 -11.78
N GLY A 79 10.74 -12.93 -12.71
CA GLY A 79 11.36 -13.73 -13.79
C GLY A 79 12.45 -14.75 -13.40
N GLY A 80 12.40 -15.37 -12.23
CA GLY A 80 13.39 -16.37 -11.77
C GLY A 80 13.13 -16.81 -10.34
N PRO A 81 13.92 -17.73 -9.74
CA PRO A 81 13.80 -18.00 -8.32
C PRO A 81 14.01 -16.67 -7.62
N ALA A 82 12.97 -16.20 -6.94
CA ALA A 82 13.10 -15.13 -5.97
C ALA A 82 13.98 -15.69 -4.86
N GLY A 83 15.31 -15.65 -5.03
CA GLY A 83 16.14 -15.41 -3.86
C GLY A 83 15.64 -14.13 -3.21
N ASP A 84 15.85 -13.95 -1.92
CA ASP A 84 15.57 -12.68 -1.26
C ASP A 84 16.28 -11.58 -2.07
N LEU A 85 15.52 -10.83 -2.88
CA LEU A 85 16.05 -9.77 -3.73
C LEU A 85 16.75 -8.71 -2.89
N LEU A 86 16.44 -8.70 -1.59
CA LEU A 86 17.00 -7.87 -0.56
C LEU A 86 17.39 -8.82 0.58
N PRO A 87 18.66 -9.22 0.70
CA PRO A 87 19.10 -10.04 1.81
C PRO A 87 18.78 -9.34 3.15
N ASP A 88 18.38 -10.14 4.13
CA ASP A 88 18.26 -9.66 5.50
C ASP A 88 19.64 -9.29 6.01
N ALA A 89 19.78 -8.13 6.63
CA ALA A 89 21.03 -7.71 7.27
C ALA A 89 21.55 -8.75 8.29
N ASN A 90 20.67 -9.61 8.82
CA ASN A 90 21.06 -10.71 9.70
C ASN A 90 21.47 -11.99 8.96
N ALA A 91 21.10 -12.17 7.69
CA ALA A 91 21.43 -13.36 6.90
C ALA A 91 22.82 -13.26 6.23
N SER A 92 23.42 -12.06 6.20
CA SER A 92 24.77 -11.79 5.68
C SER A 92 25.92 -12.09 6.66
N SER A 93 25.67 -12.79 7.77
CA SER A 93 26.63 -13.02 8.87
C SER A 93 27.80 -13.98 8.57
N GLY A 94 28.26 -14.06 7.32
CA GLY A 94 29.38 -14.91 6.89
C GLY A 94 30.62 -14.15 6.41
N GLN A 95 30.56 -12.82 6.28
CA GLN A 95 31.69 -12.02 5.80
C GLN A 95 31.82 -10.76 6.66
N GLU A 96 32.66 -10.86 7.69
CA GLU A 96 33.02 -9.75 8.57
C GLU A 96 33.97 -8.79 7.83
N ASP A 97 33.42 -7.85 7.08
CA ASP A 97 34.13 -6.60 6.79
C ASP A 97 33.86 -5.64 7.96
N ALA A 98 34.93 -5.24 8.65
CA ALA A 98 34.90 -4.53 9.93
C ALA A 98 34.27 -3.11 9.91
N ASP A 99 33.75 -2.67 8.76
CA ASP A 99 33.13 -1.35 8.55
C ASP A 99 31.62 -1.42 8.21
N ASP A 100 31.02 -2.63 8.11
CA ASP A 100 29.58 -2.79 7.83
C ASP A 100 28.78 -2.99 9.14
N GLU A 101 28.28 -1.90 9.71
CA GLU A 101 27.23 -1.90 10.76
C GLU A 101 25.85 -2.38 10.24
N ALA A 102 25.80 -3.21 9.19
CA ALA A 102 24.55 -3.65 8.59
C ALA A 102 24.00 -4.88 9.31
N GLY A 103 23.38 -4.66 10.48
CA GLY A 103 22.43 -5.58 11.12
C GLY A 103 21.01 -5.03 11.08
N LEU A 104 20.01 -5.80 11.53
CA LEU A 104 18.69 -5.20 11.79
C LEU A 104 18.85 -4.07 12.81
N VAL A 105 18.40 -2.88 12.43
CA VAL A 105 18.43 -1.69 13.29
C VAL A 105 17.20 -1.72 14.18
N ASP A 106 17.42 -1.63 15.48
CA ASP A 106 16.35 -1.38 16.43
C ASP A 106 15.84 0.06 16.28
N LEU A 107 14.56 0.19 15.92
CA LEU A 107 13.89 1.46 15.72
C LEU A 107 12.89 1.79 16.84
N ASP A 108 12.88 1.03 17.94
CA ASP A 108 11.91 1.24 19.02
C ASP A 108 12.09 2.59 19.73
N GLY A 109 13.30 3.16 19.68
CA GLY A 109 13.58 4.51 20.16
C GLY A 109 13.23 5.65 19.19
N LEU A 110 12.78 5.34 17.97
CA LEU A 110 12.44 6.36 16.97
C LEU A 110 11.14 7.06 17.35
N THR A 111 11.21 8.37 17.51
CA THR A 111 10.05 9.23 17.73
C THR A 111 9.65 9.94 16.44
N VAL A 112 8.33 10.03 16.23
CA VAL A 112 7.69 10.67 15.08
C VAL A 112 6.79 11.78 15.59
N ASP A 113 6.90 12.97 15.01
CA ASP A 113 6.00 14.09 15.31
C ASP A 113 4.57 13.73 14.85
N ASP A 114 3.59 13.88 15.74
CA ASP A 114 2.18 13.61 15.47
C ASP A 114 1.47 14.76 14.75
N GLY A 115 2.16 15.89 14.55
CA GLY A 115 1.62 17.12 13.96
C GLY A 115 0.72 17.94 14.90
N GLY A 116 0.49 17.44 16.12
CA GLY A 116 -0.31 18.04 17.19
C GLY A 116 0.51 18.59 18.36
N GLY A 117 1.84 18.54 18.27
CA GLY A 117 2.76 18.95 19.33
C GLY A 117 3.08 17.85 20.34
N SER A 118 2.67 16.61 20.07
CA SER A 118 3.12 15.42 20.81
C SER A 118 4.03 14.57 19.90
N SER A 119 4.36 13.37 20.33
CA SER A 119 5.14 12.43 19.50
C SER A 119 4.63 11.02 19.69
N TRP A 120 4.71 10.24 18.62
CA TRP A 120 4.47 8.80 18.63
C TRP A 120 5.82 8.07 18.59
N THR A 121 5.87 6.92 19.25
CA THR A 121 6.82 5.86 18.88
C THR A 121 6.55 5.40 17.45
N LEU A 122 7.52 4.73 16.81
CA LEU A 122 7.29 4.13 15.50
C LEU A 122 6.09 3.17 15.50
N ASP A 123 5.93 2.35 16.55
CA ASP A 123 4.80 1.41 16.64
C ASP A 123 3.45 2.10 16.77
N GLU A 124 3.36 3.16 17.56
CA GLU A 124 2.14 3.97 17.64
C GLU A 124 1.81 4.59 16.29
N MET A 125 2.80 5.13 15.58
CA MET A 125 2.60 5.68 14.24
C MET A 125 2.10 4.60 13.26
N LEU A 126 2.76 3.44 13.21
CA LEU A 126 2.37 2.33 12.32
C LEU A 126 0.96 1.82 12.64
N HIS A 127 0.62 1.72 13.93
CA HIS A 127 -0.69 1.32 14.41
C HIS A 127 -1.77 2.33 14.00
N HIS A 128 -1.64 3.60 14.40
CA HIS A 128 -2.64 4.64 14.16
C HIS A 128 -2.82 4.99 12.68
N THR A 129 -1.80 4.77 11.84
CA THR A 129 -1.89 4.91 10.39
C THR A 129 -2.43 3.67 9.67
N CYS A 130 -2.86 2.64 10.41
CA CYS A 130 -3.37 1.38 9.85
C CYS A 130 -2.34 0.71 8.91
N THR A 131 -1.05 0.80 9.21
CA THR A 131 0.00 0.21 8.37
C THR A 131 -0.14 -1.31 8.33
N ASN A 132 -0.01 -1.91 7.15
CA ASN A 132 0.01 -3.36 6.99
C ASN A 132 1.42 -3.93 6.76
N GLY A 133 2.31 -3.16 6.13
CA GLY A 133 3.70 -3.53 5.89
C GLY A 133 4.59 -2.29 5.91
N PHE A 134 5.74 -2.41 6.56
CA PHE A 134 6.76 -1.38 6.68
C PHE A 134 8.13 -2.01 6.40
N LEU A 135 8.96 -1.35 5.59
CA LEU A 135 10.29 -1.82 5.25
C LEU A 135 11.24 -0.63 5.08
N VAL A 136 12.43 -0.73 5.66
CA VAL A 136 13.52 0.22 5.48
C VAL A 136 14.66 -0.49 4.76
N LEU A 137 15.02 0.06 3.60
CA LEU A 137 16.17 -0.37 2.84
C LEU A 137 17.30 0.66 3.00
N HIS A 138 18.48 0.20 3.41
CA HIS A 138 19.66 1.04 3.51
C HIS A 138 20.84 0.32 2.86
N ARG A 139 21.51 0.98 1.90
CA ARG A 139 22.64 0.43 1.13
C ARG A 139 22.36 -0.96 0.52
N GLY A 140 21.14 -1.16 0.04
CA GLY A 140 20.72 -2.42 -0.60
C GLY A 140 20.41 -3.57 0.36
N GLN A 141 20.41 -3.32 1.68
CA GLN A 141 20.07 -4.31 2.70
C GLN A 141 18.77 -3.93 3.42
N VAL A 142 17.95 -4.92 3.76
CA VAL A 142 16.79 -4.69 4.64
C VAL A 142 17.31 -4.53 6.07
N VAL A 143 17.14 -3.33 6.62
CA VAL A 143 17.60 -2.98 7.98
C VAL A 143 16.46 -2.94 8.98
N ALA A 144 15.21 -2.84 8.54
CA ALA A 144 14.03 -3.00 9.38
C ALA A 144 12.84 -3.43 8.53
N GLU A 145 12.00 -4.32 9.06
CA GLU A 145 10.72 -4.67 8.46
C GLU A 145 9.70 -5.09 9.51
N ARG A 146 8.42 -4.75 9.28
CA ARG A 146 7.30 -5.10 10.17
C ARG A 146 6.07 -5.39 9.32
N TYR A 147 5.34 -6.45 9.64
CA TYR A 147 4.09 -6.81 8.97
C TYR A 147 2.97 -6.93 10.00
N PHE A 148 1.78 -6.44 9.63
CA PHE A 148 0.61 -6.37 10.49
C PHE A 148 -0.61 -6.91 9.76
N ASN A 149 -1.73 -7.04 10.47
CA ASN A 149 -3.02 -7.38 9.85
C ASN A 149 -2.97 -8.70 9.04
N GLY A 150 -2.21 -9.68 9.54
CA GLY A 150 -2.05 -10.98 8.91
C GLY A 150 -1.16 -11.01 7.67
N MET A 151 -0.50 -9.89 7.31
CA MET A 151 0.48 -9.88 6.24
C MET A 151 1.78 -10.58 6.65
N ASP A 152 2.45 -11.12 5.64
CA ASP A 152 3.86 -11.53 5.66
C ASP A 152 4.59 -11.00 4.42
N ARG A 153 5.88 -11.32 4.29
CA ARG A 153 6.74 -10.96 3.15
C ARG A 153 6.16 -11.34 1.78
N SER A 154 5.38 -12.42 1.71
CA SER A 154 4.83 -12.96 0.47
C SER A 154 3.47 -12.35 0.10
N THR A 155 2.86 -11.64 1.04
CA THR A 155 1.51 -11.10 0.90
C THR A 155 1.52 -9.92 -0.08
N ARG A 156 0.71 -9.99 -1.14
CA ARG A 156 0.53 -8.86 -2.06
C ARG A 156 -0.38 -7.82 -1.42
N HIS A 157 -0.05 -6.56 -1.62
CA HIS A 157 -0.87 -5.43 -1.19
C HIS A 157 -1.13 -4.49 -2.38
N ILE A 158 -2.33 -3.91 -2.46
CA ILE A 158 -2.64 -2.91 -3.48
C ILE A 158 -1.69 -1.70 -3.36
N MET A 159 -1.19 -1.23 -4.51
CA MET A 159 -0.22 -0.14 -4.58
C MET A 159 -0.85 1.24 -4.85
N PHE A 160 -2.15 1.29 -5.15
CA PHE A 160 -2.85 2.49 -5.63
C PHE A 160 -2.02 3.26 -6.68
N SER A 161 -1.74 4.53 -6.44
CA SER A 161 -1.01 5.38 -7.39
C SER A 161 0.48 5.10 -7.46
N MET A 162 1.07 4.28 -6.58
CA MET A 162 2.48 3.87 -6.75
C MET A 162 2.69 3.10 -8.07
N THR A 163 1.64 2.45 -8.60
CA THR A 163 1.65 1.83 -9.93
C THR A 163 1.99 2.81 -11.06
N LYS A 164 1.72 4.11 -10.90
CA LYS A 164 2.08 5.13 -11.90
C LYS A 164 3.59 5.27 -12.05
N THR A 165 4.34 5.19 -10.95
CA THR A 165 5.81 5.22 -10.98
C THR A 165 6.35 4.05 -11.78
N VAL A 166 5.85 2.84 -11.54
CA VAL A 166 6.25 1.64 -12.30
C VAL A 166 5.95 1.82 -13.79
N THR A 167 4.75 2.31 -14.11
CA THR A 167 4.35 2.59 -15.51
C THR A 167 5.25 3.65 -16.15
N GLY A 168 5.62 4.70 -15.40
CA GLY A 168 6.52 5.75 -15.86
C GLY A 168 7.93 5.23 -16.17
N VAL A 169 8.47 4.33 -15.35
CA VAL A 169 9.76 3.68 -15.62
C VAL A 169 9.71 2.87 -16.92
N LEU A 170 8.64 2.08 -17.12
CA LEU A 170 8.46 1.32 -18.37
C LEU A 170 8.31 2.23 -19.59
N ALA A 171 7.60 3.36 -19.45
CA ALA A 171 7.50 4.37 -20.49
C ALA A 171 8.88 4.95 -20.83
N MET A 172 9.69 5.32 -19.84
CA MET A 172 11.04 5.83 -20.10
C MET A 172 11.94 4.78 -20.75
N ALA A 173 11.83 3.50 -20.38
CA ALA A 173 12.56 2.43 -21.05
C ALA A 173 12.14 2.27 -22.53
N ALA A 174 10.85 2.44 -22.84
CA ALA A 174 10.36 2.44 -24.22
C ALA A 174 10.91 3.65 -25.00
N VAL A 175 10.99 4.83 -24.39
CA VAL A 175 11.64 6.01 -24.98
C VAL A 175 13.11 5.76 -25.27
N GLU A 176 13.85 5.24 -24.29
CA GLU A 176 15.27 4.92 -24.43
C GLU A 176 15.52 3.92 -25.56
N SER A 177 14.62 2.93 -25.71
CA SER A 177 14.70 1.94 -26.79
C SER A 177 14.35 2.48 -28.19
N GLY A 178 13.84 3.72 -28.28
CA GLY A 178 13.36 4.32 -29.53
C GLY A 178 11.98 3.80 -29.98
N ALA A 179 11.24 3.10 -29.11
CA ALA A 179 9.90 2.62 -29.41
C ALA A 179 8.86 3.76 -29.42
N MET A 180 9.13 4.85 -28.71
CA MET A 180 8.35 6.09 -28.75
C MET A 180 9.25 7.31 -28.42
N ALA A 181 8.87 8.50 -28.83
CA ALA A 181 9.50 9.75 -28.42
C ALA A 181 8.70 10.44 -27.31
N MET A 182 9.35 11.29 -26.51
CA MET A 182 8.70 12.03 -25.42
C MET A 182 7.65 13.04 -25.90
N ASP A 183 7.82 13.53 -27.13
CA ASP A 183 6.99 14.53 -27.80
C ASP A 183 6.07 13.93 -28.86
N ASP A 184 6.01 12.59 -28.95
CA ASP A 184 5.01 11.93 -29.78
C ASP A 184 3.60 12.30 -29.29
N LEU A 185 2.73 12.65 -30.23
CA LEU A 185 1.30 12.78 -29.93
C LEU A 185 0.77 11.41 -29.48
N LEU A 186 -0.05 11.39 -28.42
CA LEU A 186 -0.65 10.15 -27.91
C LEU A 186 -1.44 9.40 -29.01
N THR A 187 -2.01 10.14 -29.96
CA THR A 187 -2.78 9.61 -31.09
C THR A 187 -1.94 8.83 -32.11
N VAL A 188 -0.62 8.99 -32.11
CA VAL A 188 0.30 8.15 -32.91
C VAL A 188 0.30 6.71 -32.38
N HIS A 189 0.25 6.56 -31.07
CA HIS A 189 0.33 5.27 -30.39
C HIS A 189 -1.05 4.67 -30.06
N VAL A 190 -2.05 5.52 -29.84
CA VAL A 190 -3.43 5.14 -29.50
C VAL A 190 -4.42 5.97 -30.34
N PRO A 191 -4.67 5.60 -31.61
CA PRO A 191 -5.49 6.36 -32.54
C PRO A 191 -6.92 6.65 -32.05
N GLU A 192 -7.47 5.79 -31.20
CA GLU A 192 -8.82 5.93 -30.63
C GLU A 192 -8.97 7.19 -29.76
N LEU A 193 -7.86 7.78 -29.28
CA LEU A 193 -7.88 8.99 -28.48
C LEU A 193 -8.09 10.28 -29.30
N ALA A 194 -8.09 10.22 -30.63
CA ALA A 194 -8.10 11.38 -31.51
C ALA A 194 -9.27 12.36 -31.32
N ASN A 195 -10.39 11.92 -30.74
CA ASN A 195 -11.56 12.76 -30.47
C ASN A 195 -11.79 13.01 -28.96
N THR A 196 -10.72 12.95 -28.17
CA THR A 196 -10.77 13.13 -26.71
C THR A 196 -9.91 14.31 -26.27
N ALA A 197 -9.93 14.62 -24.97
CA ALA A 197 -9.05 15.64 -24.39
C ALA A 197 -7.55 15.30 -24.48
N TYR A 198 -7.19 14.07 -24.89
CA TYR A 198 -5.81 13.60 -25.05
C TYR A 198 -5.27 13.74 -26.49
N ALA A 199 -6.06 14.31 -27.41
CA ALA A 199 -5.67 14.45 -28.81
C ALA A 199 -4.68 15.60 -29.11
N PRO A 200 -4.84 16.82 -28.53
CA PRO A 200 -3.86 17.90 -28.67
C PRO A 200 -2.56 17.59 -27.93
#